data_AF-A0A8G0PKW6-F1
#
_entry.id   AF-A0A8G0PKW6-F1
#
_cell.length_a   1.000
_cell.length_b   1.000
_cell.length_c   1.000
_cell.angle_alpha   90.00
_cell.angle_beta   90.00
_cell.angle_gamma   90.00
#
_symmetry.space_group_name_H-M   'P 1'
#
loop_
_entity.id
_entity.type
_entity.pdbx_description
1 polymer ?
#
loop_
_entity_poly.entity_id
_entity_poly.type
_entity_poly.pdbx_seq_one_letter_code
_entity_poly.pdbx_strand_id
1 'polypeptide(L)'
;MNAHEAKPDYYGILKVPVWAETDEIRTSYKRLALAHHPDKDPNNPNATAFFQSIQAAHSTLTDPAQRSAYDREVYMDLDFALHRFREKKKEIKEHLRINIQHEVARHRLIEFEKEMESPSGPSARRINHEAASKKFKDVIVMQENQLASLKAEINKMKVTMNAMLARGYKPVSNR
;
A
#
# COMPACT_ATOMS: atom_id res chain seq x y z
N MET A 1 21.55 26.55 -3.82
CA MET A 1 21.52 25.95 -5.16
C MET A 1 21.91 24.48 -4.97
N ASN A 2 21.09 23.46 -5.21
CA ASN A 2 19.88 23.31 -6.02
C ASN A 2 18.91 22.34 -5.37
N ALA A 3 17.64 22.49 -5.73
CA ALA A 3 16.53 21.63 -5.34
C ALA A 3 16.83 20.15 -5.62
N HIS A 4 16.42 19.26 -4.73
CA HIS A 4 16.20 17.86 -5.07
C HIS A 4 15.13 17.81 -6.17
N GLU A 5 15.55 17.91 -7.42
CA GLU A 5 14.70 17.63 -8.57
C GLU A 5 14.26 16.17 -8.44
N ALA A 6 12.95 15.94 -8.23
CA ALA A 6 12.41 14.60 -8.10
C ALA A 6 12.76 13.81 -9.37
N LYS A 7 13.48 12.69 -9.23
CA LYS A 7 13.86 11.87 -10.38
C LYS A 7 12.59 11.45 -11.14
N PRO A 8 12.61 11.41 -12.48
CA PRO A 8 11.47 11.00 -13.27
C PRO A 8 11.05 9.57 -12.91
N ASP A 9 9.74 9.33 -12.78
CA ASP A 9 9.17 7.99 -12.57
C ASP A 9 9.16 7.20 -13.87
N TYR A 10 10.23 6.43 -14.12
CA TYR A 10 10.41 5.65 -15.34
C TYR A 10 9.41 4.50 -15.45
N TYR A 11 8.99 3.92 -14.33
CA TYR A 11 7.95 2.89 -14.32
C TYR A 11 6.58 3.48 -14.66
N GLY A 12 6.26 4.65 -14.10
CA GLY A 12 5.06 5.42 -14.44
C GLY A 12 5.04 5.90 -15.89
N ILE A 13 6.17 6.39 -16.42
CA ILE A 13 6.32 6.81 -17.82
C ILE A 13 6.04 5.64 -18.77
N LEU A 14 6.59 4.46 -18.48
CA LEU A 14 6.33 3.26 -19.27
C LEU A 14 5.00 2.59 -18.95
N LYS A 15 4.24 3.09 -17.97
CA LYS A 15 2.96 2.53 -17.51
C LYS A 15 3.08 1.04 -17.16
N VAL A 16 4.17 0.67 -16.49
CA VAL A 16 4.44 -0.70 -16.03
C VAL A 16 4.70 -0.69 -14.52
N PRO A 17 4.42 -1.79 -13.81
CA PRO A 17 4.75 -1.87 -12.39
C PRO A 17 6.26 -1.95 -12.17
N VAL A 18 6.71 -1.62 -10.95
CA VAL A 18 8.13 -1.66 -10.53
C VAL A 18 8.76 -3.05 -10.63
N TRP A 19 7.92 -4.09 -10.55
CA TRP A 19 8.32 -5.49 -10.68
C TRP A 19 8.23 -6.01 -12.13
N ALA A 20 7.96 -5.16 -13.12
CA ALA A 20 7.83 -5.59 -14.51
C ALA A 20 9.11 -6.27 -15.01
N GLU A 21 8.93 -7.35 -15.74
CA GLU A 21 10.02 -8.05 -16.41
C GLU A 21 10.51 -7.26 -17.63
N THR A 22 11.74 -7.50 -18.05
CA THR A 22 12.34 -6.78 -19.18
C THR A 22 11.51 -6.89 -20.45
N ASP A 23 10.82 -8.02 -20.68
CA ASP A 23 9.98 -8.20 -21.85
C ASP A 23 8.66 -7.42 -21.77
N GLU A 24 8.09 -7.25 -20.58
CA GLU A 24 6.93 -6.37 -20.35
C GLU A 24 7.31 -4.89 -20.56
N ILE A 25 8.49 -4.49 -20.08
CA ILE A 25 9.06 -3.16 -20.29
C ILE A 25 9.24 -2.88 -21.79
N ARG A 26 9.85 -3.82 -22.53
CA ARG A 26 10.04 -3.71 -23.99
C ARG A 26 8.71 -3.62 -24.73
N THR A 27 7.72 -4.41 -24.32
CA THR A 27 6.40 -4.42 -24.93
C THR A 27 5.68 -3.09 -24.72
N SER A 28 5.70 -2.54 -23.51
CA SER A 28 5.09 -1.25 -23.23
C SER A 28 5.81 -0.10 -23.94
N TYR A 29 7.16 -0.14 -23.99
CA TYR A 29 7.95 0.81 -24.76
C TYR A 29 7.53 0.86 -26.23
N LYS A 30 7.44 -0.30 -26.91
CA LYS A 30 7.02 -0.37 -28.32
C LYS A 30 5.65 0.25 -28.53
N ARG A 31 4.69 -0.06 -27.65
CA ARG A 31 3.32 0.48 -27.70
C ARG A 31 3.31 2.00 -27.54
N LEU A 32 4.05 2.54 -26.56
CA LEU A 32 4.11 3.97 -26.28
C LEU A 32 4.88 4.73 -27.36
N ALA A 33 5.99 4.18 -27.86
CA ALA A 33 6.77 4.77 -28.93
C ALA A 33 5.95 4.90 -30.22
N LEU A 34 5.14 3.89 -30.56
CA LEU A 34 4.23 3.96 -31.71
C LEU A 34 3.09 4.96 -31.52
N ALA A 35 2.60 5.14 -30.29
CA ALA A 35 1.51 6.06 -29.98
C ALA A 35 1.97 7.52 -29.94
N HIS A 36 3.21 7.77 -29.52
CA HIS A 36 3.74 9.11 -29.25
C HIS A 36 4.95 9.47 -30.12
N HIS A 37 5.11 8.83 -31.27
CA HIS A 37 6.18 9.17 -32.20
C HIS A 37 6.01 10.62 -32.70
N PRO A 38 7.06 11.45 -32.70
CA PRO A 38 6.97 12.86 -33.13
C PRO A 38 6.45 13.01 -34.57
N ASP A 39 6.77 12.08 -35.47
CA ASP A 39 6.25 12.09 -36.85
C ASP A 39 4.73 11.97 -36.97
N LYS A 40 4.05 11.42 -35.95
CA LYS A 40 2.58 11.31 -35.96
C LYS A 40 1.88 12.58 -35.48
N ASP A 41 2.60 13.45 -34.77
CA ASP A 41 2.07 14.69 -34.21
C ASP A 41 3.11 15.83 -34.33
N PRO A 42 3.44 16.25 -35.57
CA PRO A 42 4.51 17.22 -35.83
C PRO A 42 4.23 18.63 -35.30
N ASN A 43 2.98 18.92 -34.92
CA ASN A 43 2.58 20.22 -34.39
C ASN A 43 2.62 20.26 -32.85
N ASN A 44 2.91 19.15 -32.18
CA ASN A 44 2.96 19.07 -30.74
C ASN A 44 4.40 19.27 -30.25
N PRO A 45 4.71 20.45 -29.67
CA PRO A 45 6.08 20.74 -29.20
C PRO A 45 6.52 19.82 -28.04
N ASN A 46 5.57 19.17 -27.36
CA ASN A 46 5.84 18.27 -26.25
C ASN A 46 6.06 16.81 -26.69
N ALA A 47 5.73 16.45 -27.93
CA ALA A 47 5.87 15.09 -28.43
C ALA A 47 7.33 14.61 -28.36
N THR A 48 8.28 15.46 -28.75
CA THR A 48 9.72 15.17 -28.67
C THR A 48 10.17 14.94 -27.23
N ALA A 49 9.80 15.83 -26.31
CA ALA A 49 10.20 15.73 -24.90
C ALA A 49 9.62 14.47 -24.22
N PHE A 50 8.36 14.15 -24.50
CA PHE A 50 7.73 12.94 -23.99
C PHE A 50 8.35 11.67 -24.58
N PHE A 51 8.65 11.66 -25.88
CA PHE A 51 9.32 10.54 -26.54
C PHE A 51 10.73 10.30 -25.98
N GLN A 52 11.49 11.38 -25.72
CA GLN A 52 12.78 11.29 -25.04
C GLN A 52 12.65 10.69 -23.64
N SER A 53 11.59 11.05 -22.90
CA SER A 53 11.31 10.50 -21.57
C SER A 53 11.02 8.99 -21.63
N ILE A 54 10.23 8.55 -22.62
CA ILE A 54 9.95 7.12 -22.88
C ILE A 54 11.25 6.37 -23.23
N GLN A 55 12.11 6.95 -24.07
CA GLN A 55 13.41 6.35 -24.43
C GLN A 55 14.34 6.24 -23.23
N ALA A 56 14.47 7.29 -22.42
CA ALA A 56 15.29 7.29 -21.21
C ALA A 56 14.81 6.23 -20.21
N ALA A 57 13.49 6.15 -20.00
CA ALA A 57 12.89 5.13 -19.13
C ALA A 57 13.18 3.71 -19.64
N HIS A 58 12.99 3.45 -20.93
CA HIS A 58 13.27 2.13 -21.51
C HIS A 58 14.76 1.76 -21.43
N SER A 59 15.66 2.68 -21.79
CA SER A 59 17.11 2.43 -21.71
C SER A 59 17.53 2.09 -20.28
N THR A 60 17.04 2.85 -19.30
CA THR A 60 17.38 2.66 -17.89
C THR A 60 16.82 1.34 -17.36
N LEU A 61 15.55 1.02 -17.65
CA LEU A 61 14.86 -0.13 -17.09
C LEU A 61 15.16 -1.46 -17.80
N THR A 62 15.73 -1.43 -19.01
CA THR A 62 16.13 -2.66 -19.73
C THR A 62 17.59 -3.06 -19.50
N ASP A 63 18.46 -2.11 -19.14
CA ASP A 63 19.82 -2.41 -18.70
C ASP A 63 19.81 -2.80 -17.21
N PRO A 64 20.24 -4.03 -16.83
CA PRO A 64 20.20 -4.46 -15.44
C PRO A 64 21.02 -3.59 -14.47
N ALA A 65 22.17 -3.07 -14.92
CA ALA A 65 23.04 -2.25 -14.08
C ALA A 65 22.45 -0.85 -13.87
N GLN A 66 21.93 -0.23 -14.94
CA GLN A 66 21.26 1.06 -14.86
C GLN A 66 19.93 0.96 -14.10
N ARG A 67 19.13 -0.07 -14.34
CA ARG A 67 17.90 -0.33 -13.58
C ARG A 67 18.22 -0.46 -12.11
N SER A 68 19.26 -1.21 -11.75
CA SER A 68 19.66 -1.36 -10.35
C SER A 68 20.18 -0.06 -9.74
N ALA A 69 20.88 0.79 -10.50
CA ALA A 69 21.33 2.10 -10.01
C ALA A 69 20.16 3.08 -9.83
N TYR A 70 19.29 3.18 -10.84
CA TYR A 70 18.05 3.94 -10.80
C TYR A 70 17.16 3.47 -9.65
N ASP A 71 16.98 2.15 -9.51
CA ASP A 71 16.23 1.57 -8.42
C ASP A 71 16.91 1.90 -7.09
N ARG A 72 18.24 1.88 -6.95
CA ARG A 72 18.87 2.31 -5.69
C ARG A 72 18.67 3.78 -5.38
N GLU A 73 18.59 4.65 -6.38
CA GLU A 73 18.48 6.10 -6.18
C GLU A 73 17.03 6.57 -6.00
N VAL A 74 16.10 6.00 -6.75
CA VAL A 74 14.65 6.24 -6.65
C VAL A 74 14.05 5.40 -5.54
N TYR A 75 14.46 4.14 -5.48
CA TYR A 75 14.12 3.18 -4.44
C TYR A 75 15.29 2.94 -3.47
N MET A 76 15.84 3.99 -2.85
CA MET A 76 16.46 3.91 -1.51
C MET A 76 15.39 3.43 -0.48
N ASP A 77 14.83 2.25 -0.70
CA ASP A 77 13.45 1.91 -0.38
C ASP A 77 13.36 0.68 0.49
N LEU A 78 14.47 -0.02 0.76
CA LEU A 78 14.46 -0.98 1.85
C LEU A 78 14.30 -0.24 3.18
N ASP A 79 14.92 0.92 3.36
CA ASP A 79 14.73 1.74 4.58
C ASP A 79 13.32 2.34 4.63
N PHE A 80 12.77 2.80 3.51
CA PHE A 80 11.39 3.31 3.45
C PHE A 80 10.35 2.18 3.59
N ALA A 81 10.54 1.03 2.94
CA ALA A 81 9.69 -0.15 3.09
C ALA A 81 9.78 -0.71 4.52
N LEU A 82 10.97 -0.74 5.13
CA LEU A 82 11.14 -1.11 6.55
C LEU A 82 10.46 -0.10 7.47
N HIS A 83 10.55 1.20 7.17
CA HIS A 83 9.86 2.23 7.93
C HIS A 83 8.34 2.06 7.82
N ARG A 84 7.78 1.95 6.61
CA ARG A 84 6.35 1.69 6.38
C ARG A 84 5.91 0.38 7.04
N PHE A 85 6.71 -0.68 6.95
CA PHE A 85 6.43 -1.94 7.62
C PHE A 85 6.37 -1.78 9.14
N ARG A 86 7.30 -1.01 9.74
CA ARG A 86 7.30 -0.70 11.18
C ARG A 86 6.05 0.09 11.58
N GLU A 87 5.66 1.11 10.82
CA GLU A 87 4.45 1.90 11.08
C GLU A 87 3.19 1.04 10.96
N LYS A 88 3.06 0.23 9.91
CA LYS A 88 1.92 -0.68 9.73
C LYS A 88 1.83 -1.72 10.85
N LYS A 89 2.97 -2.21 11.33
CA LYS A 89 3.02 -3.11 12.49
C LYS A 89 2.54 -2.43 13.78
N LYS A 90 2.79 -1.12 13.96
CA LYS A 90 2.22 -0.33 15.07
C LYS A 90 0.69 -0.20 14.93
N GLU A 91 0.18 0.08 13.74
CA GLU A 91 -1.27 0.15 13.48
C GLU A 91 -1.98 -1.16 13.82
N ILE A 92 -1.45 -2.31 13.39
CA ILE A 92 -2.02 -3.62 13.76
C ILE A 92 -1.99 -3.83 15.27
N LYS A 93 -0.89 -3.45 15.94
CA LYS A 93 -0.77 -3.59 17.40
C LYS A 93 -1.84 -2.75 18.11
N GLU A 94 -2.13 -1.56 17.61
CA GLU A 94 -3.17 -0.69 18.15
C GLU A 94 -4.58 -1.24 17.87
N HIS A 95 -4.85 -1.72 16.65
CA HIS A 95 -6.11 -2.39 16.34
C HIS A 95 -6.36 -3.61 17.22
N LEU A 96 -5.33 -4.44 17.49
CA LEU A 96 -5.46 -5.58 18.40
C LEU A 96 -5.76 -5.13 19.83
N ARG A 97 -5.16 -4.03 20.29
CA ARG A 97 -5.46 -3.44 21.60
C ARG A 97 -6.92 -3.00 21.69
N ILE A 98 -7.42 -2.31 20.66
CA ILE A 98 -8.83 -1.87 20.55
C ILE A 98 -9.77 -3.09 20.55
N ASN A 99 -9.45 -4.13 19.77
CA ASN A 99 -10.26 -5.35 19.73
C ASN A 99 -10.33 -6.04 21.10
N ILE A 100 -9.22 -6.12 21.85
CA ILE A 100 -9.23 -6.66 23.22
C ILE A 100 -10.12 -5.82 24.15
N GLN A 101 -10.03 -4.48 24.07
CA GLN A 101 -10.91 -3.60 24.84
C GLN A 101 -12.39 -3.80 24.48
N HIS A 102 -12.67 -4.03 23.19
CA HIS A 102 -14.01 -4.30 22.69
C HIS A 102 -14.54 -5.67 23.12
N GLU A 103 -13.70 -6.70 23.21
CA GLU A 103 -14.10 -8.00 23.71
C GLU A 103 -14.47 -7.94 25.21
N VAL A 104 -13.70 -7.18 26.00
CA VAL A 104 -14.04 -6.89 27.40
C VAL A 104 -15.34 -6.07 27.50
N ALA A 105 -15.61 -5.18 26.53
CA ALA A 105 -16.90 -4.47 26.45
C ALA A 105 -18.05 -5.39 26.01
N ARG A 106 -17.82 -6.36 25.11
CA ARG A 106 -18.78 -7.41 24.73
C ARG A 106 -19.19 -8.23 25.95
N HIS A 107 -18.24 -8.71 26.72
CA HIS A 107 -18.53 -9.48 27.94
C HIS A 107 -19.40 -8.67 28.92
N ARG A 108 -19.06 -7.40 29.14
CA ARG A 108 -19.87 -6.50 29.98
C ARG A 108 -21.27 -6.27 29.42
N LEU A 109 -21.43 -6.16 28.10
CA LEU A 109 -22.73 -6.02 27.46
C LEU A 109 -23.57 -7.30 27.59
N ILE A 110 -22.96 -8.47 27.42
CA ILE A 110 -23.63 -9.78 27.59
C ILE A 110 -24.07 -9.99 29.04
N GLU A 111 -23.23 -9.62 30.01
CA GLU A 111 -23.58 -9.65 31.43
C GLU A 111 -24.74 -8.70 31.74
N PHE A 112 -24.69 -7.48 31.21
CA PHE A 112 -25.78 -6.50 31.32
C PHE A 112 -27.08 -6.96 30.64
N GLU A 113 -27.00 -7.56 29.46
CA GLU A 113 -28.13 -8.15 28.72
C GLU A 113 -28.81 -9.24 29.57
N LYS A 114 -28.03 -10.15 30.17
CA LYS A 114 -28.52 -11.20 31.07
C LYS A 114 -29.19 -10.63 32.34
N GLU A 115 -28.65 -9.55 32.91
CA GLU A 115 -29.27 -8.86 34.05
C GLU A 115 -30.63 -8.22 33.69
N MET A 116 -30.78 -7.73 32.47
CA MET A 116 -32.00 -7.08 31.97
C MET A 116 -33.10 -8.05 31.53
N GLU A 117 -32.74 -9.26 31.09
CA GLU A 117 -33.66 -10.36 30.81
C GLU A 117 -34.21 -11.02 32.09
N SER A 118 -33.65 -10.68 33.25
CA SER A 118 -34.16 -11.10 34.55
C SER A 118 -35.59 -10.59 34.77
N PRO A 119 -36.52 -11.41 35.33
CA PRO A 119 -37.93 -11.05 35.52
C PRO A 119 -38.20 -9.78 36.35
N SER A 120 -37.18 -9.26 37.05
CA SER A 120 -37.23 -8.09 37.92
C SER A 120 -36.81 -6.76 37.25
N GLY A 121 -36.51 -6.74 35.95
CA GLY A 121 -35.97 -5.57 35.23
C GLY A 121 -37.01 -4.57 34.65
N PRO A 122 -36.75 -3.24 34.64
CA PRO A 122 -37.70 -2.23 34.14
C PRO A 122 -37.86 -2.21 32.61
N SER A 123 -39.11 -2.38 32.14
CA SER A 123 -39.51 -2.59 30.73
C SER A 123 -39.15 -1.46 29.75
N ALA A 124 -38.99 -0.22 30.22
CA ALA A 124 -38.71 0.97 29.37
C ALA A 124 -37.28 1.03 28.80
N ARG A 125 -36.34 0.20 29.26
CA ARG A 125 -34.94 0.19 28.76
C ARG A 125 -34.72 -0.66 27.51
N ARG A 126 -35.71 -1.44 27.05
CA ARG A 126 -35.55 -2.47 26.01
C ARG A 126 -35.33 -1.92 24.58
N ILE A 127 -36.04 -0.87 24.16
CA ILE A 127 -35.95 -0.32 22.78
C ILE A 127 -34.62 0.43 22.53
N ASN A 128 -34.12 1.19 23.52
CA ASN A 128 -32.83 1.87 23.41
C ASN A 128 -31.64 0.87 23.43
N HIS A 129 -31.85 -0.30 24.03
CA HIS A 129 -30.85 -1.34 24.15
C HIS A 129 -30.63 -2.10 22.83
N GLU A 130 -31.70 -2.45 22.10
CA GLU A 130 -31.60 -3.19 20.84
C GLU A 130 -30.83 -2.38 19.77
N ALA A 131 -31.10 -1.08 19.68
CA ALA A 131 -30.36 -0.17 18.81
C ALA A 131 -28.88 -0.02 19.21
N ALA A 132 -28.58 -0.01 20.52
CA ALA A 132 -27.21 0.06 21.03
C ALA A 132 -26.43 -1.25 20.75
N SER A 133 -27.06 -2.41 20.98
CA SER A 133 -26.49 -3.74 20.70
C SER A 133 -26.22 -3.93 19.21
N LYS A 134 -27.12 -3.46 18.33
CA LYS A 134 -26.89 -3.46 16.87
C LYS A 134 -25.71 -2.58 16.46
N LYS A 135 -25.67 -1.31 16.89
CA LYS A 135 -24.55 -0.40 16.59
C LYS A 135 -23.21 -0.98 17.06
N PHE A 136 -23.20 -1.66 18.20
CA PHE A 136 -21.99 -2.29 18.74
C PHE A 136 -21.52 -3.48 17.87
N LYS A 137 -22.44 -4.35 17.43
CA LYS A 137 -22.14 -5.45 16.50
C LYS A 137 -21.58 -4.93 15.17
N ASP A 138 -22.15 -3.86 14.63
CA ASP A 138 -21.70 -3.24 13.38
C ASP A 138 -20.25 -2.70 13.49
N VAL A 139 -19.91 -2.06 14.61
CA VAL A 139 -18.54 -1.58 14.89
C VAL A 139 -17.54 -2.73 14.92
N ILE A 140 -17.92 -3.89 15.48
CA ILE A 140 -17.02 -5.05 15.57
C ILE A 140 -16.76 -5.65 14.19
N VAL A 141 -17.80 -5.85 13.38
CA VAL A 141 -17.65 -6.32 11.99
C VAL A 141 -16.76 -5.37 11.19
N MET A 142 -16.93 -4.06 11.35
CA MET A 142 -16.08 -3.05 10.69
C MET A 142 -14.61 -3.21 11.09
N GLN A 143 -14.31 -3.43 12.38
CA GLN A 143 -12.95 -3.58 12.87
C GLN A 143 -12.29 -4.90 12.45
N GLU A 144 -13.04 -6.00 12.42
CA GLU A 144 -12.55 -7.28 11.91
C GLU A 144 -12.15 -7.17 10.43
N ASN A 145 -12.96 -6.50 9.62
CA ASN A 145 -12.65 -6.21 8.22
C ASN A 145 -11.41 -5.32 8.06
N GLN A 146 -11.27 -4.27 8.89
CA GLN A 146 -10.08 -3.43 8.92
C GLN A 146 -8.82 -4.24 9.28
N LEU A 147 -8.89 -5.09 10.31
CA LEU A 147 -7.78 -5.95 10.73
C LEU A 147 -7.39 -6.95 9.64
N ALA A 148 -8.36 -7.55 8.95
CA ALA A 148 -8.10 -8.46 7.83
C ALA A 148 -7.38 -7.75 6.67
N SER A 149 -7.81 -6.54 6.32
CA SER A 149 -7.17 -5.70 5.30
C SER A 149 -5.73 -5.36 5.66
N LEU A 150 -5.47 -4.90 6.90
CA LEU A 150 -4.13 -4.57 7.39
C LEU A 150 -3.20 -5.80 7.38
N LYS A 151 -3.70 -6.97 7.78
CA LYS A 151 -2.94 -8.23 7.73
C LYS A 151 -2.54 -8.59 6.30
N ALA A 152 -3.44 -8.44 5.33
CA ALA A 152 -3.16 -8.70 3.92
C ALA A 152 -2.10 -7.73 3.38
N GLU A 153 -2.18 -6.46 3.77
CA GLU A 153 -1.22 -5.43 3.35
C GLU A 153 0.19 -5.69 3.91
N ILE A 154 0.31 -6.04 5.20
CA ILE A 154 1.59 -6.45 5.80
C ILE A 154 2.17 -7.67 5.08
N ASN A 155 1.34 -8.63 4.69
CA ASN A 155 1.83 -9.81 4.00
C ASN A 155 2.40 -9.46 2.62
N LYS A 156 1.74 -8.56 1.87
CA LYS A 156 2.26 -8.02 0.61
C LYS A 156 3.60 -7.30 0.82
N MET A 157 3.70 -6.45 1.84
CA MET A 157 4.96 -5.75 2.18
C MET A 157 6.10 -6.73 2.49
N LYS A 158 5.83 -7.80 3.24
CA LYS A 158 6.83 -8.85 3.53
C LYS A 158 7.34 -9.53 2.27
N VAL A 159 6.44 -9.90 1.37
CA VAL A 159 6.80 -10.55 0.10
C VAL A 159 7.70 -9.63 -0.72
N THR A 160 7.34 -8.34 -0.83
CA THR A 160 8.15 -7.33 -1.53
C THR A 160 9.53 -7.15 -0.89
N MET A 161 9.60 -7.01 0.44
CA MET A 161 10.86 -6.88 1.16
C MET A 161 11.76 -8.11 0.98
N ASN A 162 11.20 -9.33 1.04
CA ASN A 162 11.96 -10.55 0.82
C ASN A 162 12.50 -10.63 -0.62
N ALA A 163 11.70 -10.21 -1.61
CA ALA A 163 12.15 -10.13 -3.00
C ALA A 163 13.28 -9.09 -3.19
N MET A 164 13.20 -7.95 -2.51
CA MET A 164 14.28 -6.96 -2.49
C MET A 164 15.56 -7.53 -1.83
N LEU A 165 15.45 -8.18 -0.67
CA LEU A 165 16.59 -8.82 -0.01
C LEU A 165 17.24 -9.89 -0.90
N ALA A 166 16.45 -10.74 -1.56
CA ALA A 166 16.94 -11.77 -2.48
C ALA A 166 17.68 -11.19 -3.69
N ARG A 167 17.36 -9.95 -4.10
CA ARG A 167 18.04 -9.20 -5.15
C ARG A 167 19.28 -8.44 -4.66
N GLY A 168 19.70 -8.64 -3.42
CA GLY A 168 20.93 -8.06 -2.85
C GLY A 168 20.77 -6.64 -2.29
N TYR A 169 19.54 -6.13 -2.17
CA TYR A 169 19.29 -4.87 -1.47
C TYR A 169 19.60 -5.06 0.02
N LYS A 170 20.39 -4.14 0.61
CA LYS A 170 20.76 -4.18 2.04
C LYS A 170 20.26 -2.91 2.75
N PRO A 171 19.74 -3.01 3.99
CA PRO A 171 19.33 -1.84 4.77
C PRO A 171 20.54 -0.96 5.08
N VAL A 172 20.34 0.36 5.15
CA VAL A 172 21.45 1.30 5.43
C VAL A 172 21.99 1.09 6.85
N SER A 173 21.12 0.69 7.78
CA SER A 173 21.48 0.35 9.18
C SER A 173 22.43 -0.85 9.36
N ASN A 174 22.74 -1.59 8.29
CA ASN A 174 23.58 -2.79 8.32
C ASN A 174 24.96 -2.57 7.65
N ARG A 175 25.37 -1.31 7.47
CA ARG A 175 26.71 -0.91 6.99
C ARG A 175 27.55 -0.32 8.12
#